data_AF-A0A892IHY4-F1
#
_entry.id   AF-A0A892IHY4-F1
#
_cell.length_a   1.000
_cell.length_b   1.000
_cell.length_c   1.000
_cell.angle_alpha   90.00
_cell.angle_beta   90.00
_cell.angle_gamma   90.00
#
_symmetry.space_group_name_H-M   'P 1'
#
loop_
_entity.id
_entity.type
_entity.pdbx_description
1 polymer ?
#
loop_
_entity_poly.entity_id
_entity_poly.type
_entity_poly.pdbx_seq_one_letter_code
_entity_poly.pdbx_strand_id
1 'polypeptide(L)'
;MVQFSDLTGLLITVVAISLIPFVAMVATSYAKIVVVLGLLRNALGVQQVPPNMVLNGIAVLVSAYVMAPIGMQAMQTMQTMHRTPGSDTSLVVLDAFDAAKEPFRAFLKKHAHEREKRFFVRSATVVWPKDMAAKIREDDLIVLAPAFTLTEMADAFKIGFLLYIAFIVVDLVIANVLMAMGLNQVQPTNVAIPFKLLLFVVMSGWSTLIHGLVMTYR
;
A
#
# COMPACT_ATOMS: atom_id res chain seq x y z
N MET A 1 42.07 3.31 -20.21
CA MET A 1 41.67 3.92 -18.93
C MET A 1 40.16 4.14 -19.02
N VAL A 2 39.38 3.29 -18.33
CA VAL A 2 37.91 3.43 -18.27
C VAL A 2 37.62 4.67 -17.42
N GLN A 3 36.89 5.63 -17.97
CA GLN A 3 36.52 6.88 -17.30
C GLN A 3 35.68 6.55 -16.05
N PHE A 4 36.24 6.78 -14.86
CA PHE A 4 35.57 6.55 -13.58
C PHE A 4 34.31 7.43 -13.37
N SER A 5 34.11 8.47 -14.20
CA SER A 5 32.88 9.28 -14.25
C SER A 5 31.66 8.45 -14.69
N ASP A 6 31.83 7.59 -15.71
CA ASP A 6 30.72 6.82 -16.28
C ASP A 6 30.33 5.67 -15.36
N LEU A 7 31.29 5.02 -14.70
CA LEU A 7 31.02 3.96 -13.74
C LEU A 7 30.27 4.48 -12.51
N THR A 8 30.63 5.66 -12.02
CA THR A 8 29.96 6.28 -10.86
C THR A 8 28.53 6.69 -11.22
N GLY A 9 28.31 7.31 -12.38
CA GLY A 9 26.98 7.66 -12.88
C GLY A 9 26.10 6.42 -13.12
N LEU A 10 26.67 5.34 -13.68
CA LEU A 10 25.98 4.08 -13.89
C LEU A 10 25.61 3.41 -12.57
N LEU A 11 26.53 3.39 -11.59
CA LEU A 11 26.26 2.87 -10.24
C LEU A 11 25.12 3.62 -9.56
N ILE A 12 25.13 4.96 -9.59
CA ILE A 12 24.04 5.78 -9.03
C ILE A 12 22.71 5.46 -9.72
N THR A 13 22.72 5.30 -11.05
CA THR A 13 21.51 4.98 -11.82
C THR A 13 20.95 3.61 -11.45
N VAL A 14 21.80 2.58 -11.32
CA VAL A 14 21.38 1.23 -10.90
C VAL A 14 20.82 1.24 -9.48
N VAL A 15 21.45 1.99 -8.56
CA VAL A 15 20.95 2.16 -7.19
C VAL A 15 19.59 2.86 -7.20
N ALA A 16 19.42 3.93 -7.98
CA ALA A 16 18.15 4.62 -8.11
C ALA A 16 17.04 3.70 -8.64
N ILE A 17 17.32 2.93 -9.70
CA ILE A 17 16.35 1.98 -10.28
C ILE A 17 15.99 0.86 -9.29
N SER A 18 16.95 0.37 -8.51
CA SER A 18 16.69 -0.69 -7.52
C SER A 18 15.83 -0.21 -6.34
N LEU A 19 15.79 1.09 -6.06
CA LEU A 19 14.96 1.68 -5.01
C LEU A 19 13.50 1.93 -5.45
N ILE A 20 13.25 2.07 -6.76
CA ILE A 20 11.90 2.27 -7.33
C ILE A 20 10.86 1.27 -6.79
N PRO A 21 11.08 -0.07 -6.81
CA PRO A 21 10.07 -1.00 -6.31
C PRO A 21 9.74 -0.80 -4.83
N PHE A 22 10.72 -0.42 -4.01
CA PHE A 22 10.49 -0.13 -2.60
C PHE A 22 9.63 1.12 -2.41
N VAL A 23 9.98 2.21 -3.10
CA VAL A 23 9.20 3.45 -3.07
C VAL A 23 7.79 3.20 -3.61
N ALA A 24 7.66 2.42 -4.69
CA ALA A 24 6.37 2.05 -5.25
C ALA A 24 5.53 1.26 -4.23
N MET A 25 6.09 0.35 -3.45
CA MET A 25 5.33 -0.38 -2.43
C MET A 25 4.79 0.53 -1.31
N VAL A 26 5.51 1.59 -0.95
CA VAL A 26 5.15 2.48 0.18
C VAL A 26 4.28 3.67 -0.27
N ALA A 27 4.52 4.18 -1.47
CA ALA A 27 3.86 5.37 -2.01
C ALA A 27 2.65 5.06 -2.92
N THR A 28 2.19 3.82 -2.95
CA THR A 28 1.02 3.39 -3.74
C THR A 28 0.02 2.62 -2.87
N SER A 29 -1.05 2.15 -3.49
CA SER A 29 -2.11 1.36 -2.86
C SER A 29 -1.67 -0.02 -2.36
N TYR A 30 -0.48 -0.49 -2.76
CA TYR A 30 0.06 -1.79 -2.38
C TYR A 30 0.02 -2.05 -0.87
N ALA A 31 0.45 -1.07 -0.05
CA ALA A 31 0.59 -1.25 1.39
C ALA A 31 -0.73 -1.58 2.09
N LYS A 32 -1.81 -0.86 1.78
CA LYS A 32 -3.15 -1.18 2.33
C LYS A 32 -3.63 -2.55 1.88
N ILE A 33 -3.47 -2.87 0.59
CA ILE A 33 -3.95 -4.13 0.02
C ILE A 33 -3.25 -5.32 0.66
N VAL A 34 -1.92 -5.33 0.73
CA VAL A 34 -1.16 -6.46 1.27
C VAL A 34 -1.46 -6.69 2.75
N VAL A 35 -1.63 -5.62 3.54
CA VAL A 35 -1.99 -5.72 4.96
C VAL A 35 -3.40 -6.28 5.14
N VAL A 36 -4.38 -5.79 4.39
CA VAL A 36 -5.76 -6.31 4.46
C VAL A 36 -5.81 -7.79 4.07
N LEU A 37 -5.10 -8.20 3.02
CA LEU A 37 -5.00 -9.60 2.61
C LEU A 37 -4.33 -10.48 3.68
N GLY A 38 -3.29 -9.96 4.34
CA GLY A 38 -2.64 -10.63 5.47
C GLY A 38 -3.58 -10.80 6.67
N LEU A 39 -4.34 -9.75 7.01
CA LEU A 39 -5.33 -9.78 8.09
C LEU A 39 -6.48 -10.75 7.76
N LEU A 40 -6.97 -10.78 6.52
CA LEU A 40 -7.95 -11.77 6.07
C LEU A 40 -7.46 -13.19 6.31
N ARG A 41 -6.23 -13.52 5.87
CA ARG A 41 -5.66 -14.87 6.05
C ARG A 41 -5.62 -15.24 7.53
N ASN A 42 -5.19 -14.32 8.38
CA ASN A 42 -5.12 -14.56 9.82
C ASN A 42 -6.52 -14.74 10.42
N ALA A 43 -7.53 -13.97 9.96
CA ALA A 43 -8.91 -14.08 10.43
C ALA A 43 -9.57 -15.41 10.05
N LEU A 44 -9.26 -15.93 8.85
CA LEU A 44 -9.70 -17.25 8.40
C LEU A 44 -9.08 -18.38 9.24
N GLY A 45 -7.92 -18.15 9.87
CA GLY A 45 -7.25 -19.12 10.74
C GLY A 45 -6.52 -20.23 9.98
N VAL A 46 -6.40 -20.13 8.65
CA VAL A 46 -5.71 -21.13 7.83
C VAL A 46 -4.20 -20.89 7.89
N GLN A 47 -3.44 -21.93 8.23
CA GLN A 47 -1.99 -21.84 8.27
C GLN A 47 -1.41 -21.85 6.85
N GLN A 48 -0.59 -20.85 6.53
CA GLN A 48 0.24 -20.76 5.32
C GLN A 48 -0.49 -20.75 3.96
N VAL A 49 -1.81 -20.84 3.94
CA VAL A 49 -2.63 -20.78 2.71
C VAL A 49 -3.56 -19.55 2.78
N PRO A 50 -3.54 -18.64 1.79
CA PRO A 50 -2.57 -18.57 0.69
C PRO A 50 -1.14 -18.19 1.14
N PRO A 51 -0.10 -18.64 0.42
CA PRO A 51 1.28 -18.25 0.71
C PRO A 51 1.50 -16.73 0.60
N ASN A 52 2.44 -16.18 1.37
CA ASN A 52 2.79 -14.74 1.30
C ASN A 52 3.11 -14.28 -0.12
N MET A 53 3.78 -15.12 -0.91
CA MET A 53 4.13 -14.83 -2.30
C MET A 53 2.88 -14.60 -3.17
N VAL A 54 1.82 -15.38 -2.96
CA VAL A 54 0.55 -15.22 -3.68
C VAL A 54 -0.15 -13.93 -3.25
N LEU A 55 -0.19 -13.65 -1.94
CA LEU A 55 -0.79 -12.42 -1.42
C LEU A 55 -0.08 -11.17 -1.95
N ASN A 56 1.26 -11.19 -1.96
CA ASN A 56 2.07 -10.11 -2.54
C ASN A 56 1.80 -9.97 -4.04
N GLY A 57 1.73 -11.07 -4.79
CA GLY A 57 1.40 -11.04 -6.23
C GLY A 57 0.05 -10.41 -6.51
N ILE A 58 -0.99 -10.79 -5.75
CA ILE A 58 -2.33 -10.18 -5.85
C ILE A 58 -2.24 -8.69 -5.51
N ALA A 59 -1.55 -8.32 -4.42
CA ALA A 59 -1.42 -6.93 -4.01
C ALA A 59 -0.74 -6.06 -5.08
N VAL A 60 0.32 -6.56 -5.73
CA VAL A 60 0.99 -5.87 -6.84
C VAL A 60 0.05 -5.69 -8.03
N LEU A 61 -0.66 -6.74 -8.45
CA LEU A 61 -1.57 -6.67 -9.60
C LEU A 61 -2.74 -5.71 -9.36
N VAL A 62 -3.36 -5.76 -8.18
CA VAL A 62 -4.45 -4.85 -7.82
C VAL A 62 -3.93 -3.43 -7.65
N SER A 63 -2.73 -3.24 -7.08
CA SER A 63 -2.09 -1.93 -6.99
C SER A 63 -1.83 -1.35 -8.37
N ALA A 64 -1.30 -2.14 -9.31
CA ALA A 64 -1.08 -1.73 -10.68
C ALA A 64 -2.40 -1.31 -11.36
N TYR A 65 -3.48 -2.05 -11.12
CA TYR A 65 -4.82 -1.71 -11.62
C TYR A 65 -5.32 -0.37 -11.06
N VAL A 66 -5.19 -0.15 -9.74
CA VAL A 66 -5.58 1.12 -9.09
C VAL A 66 -4.72 2.30 -9.57
N MET A 67 -3.41 2.07 -9.77
CA MET A 67 -2.46 3.12 -10.15
C MET A 67 -2.39 3.39 -11.65
N ALA A 68 -3.02 2.55 -12.49
CA ALA A 68 -3.04 2.71 -13.95
C ALA A 68 -3.34 4.15 -14.44
N PRO A 69 -4.39 4.86 -13.97
CA PRO A 69 -4.66 6.23 -14.40
C PRO A 69 -3.55 7.22 -14.06
N ILE A 70 -2.88 7.05 -12.91
CA ILE A 70 -1.79 7.92 -12.48
C ILE A 70 -0.56 7.69 -13.35
N GLY A 71 -0.25 6.43 -13.67
CA GLY A 71 0.82 6.07 -14.60
C GLY A 71 0.57 6.61 -16.01
N MET A 72 -0.66 6.53 -16.51
CA MET A 72 -1.03 7.08 -17.81
C MET A 72 -0.90 8.62 -17.84
N GLN A 73 -1.33 9.30 -16.78
CA GLN A 73 -1.17 10.76 -16.67
C GLN A 73 0.31 11.16 -16.64
N ALA A 74 1.12 10.48 -15.83
CA ALA A 74 2.57 10.73 -15.77
C ALA A 74 3.23 10.53 -17.13
N MET A 75 2.87 9.47 -17.86
CA MET A 75 3.39 9.20 -19.20
C MET A 75 3.01 10.29 -20.21
N GLN A 76 1.78 10.80 -20.16
CA GLN A 76 1.33 11.90 -21.02
C GLN A 76 2.07 13.21 -20.72
N THR A 77 2.28 13.54 -19.44
CA THR A 77 3.07 14.71 -19.04
C THR A 77 4.52 14.61 -19.50
N MET A 78 5.13 13.42 -19.44
CA MET A 78 6.49 13.20 -19.97
C MET A 78 6.57 13.35 -21.49
N GLN A 79 5.56 12.90 -22.24
CA GLN A 79 5.56 12.98 -23.72
C GLN A 79 5.43 14.42 -24.25
N THR A 80 4.80 15.30 -23.49
CA THR A 80 4.61 16.71 -23.85
C THR A 80 5.81 17.60 -23.51
N MET A 81 6.74 17.12 -22.67
CA MET A 81 8.02 17.79 -22.47
C MET A 81 8.89 17.64 -23.73
N HIS A 82 9.35 18.78 -24.25
CA HIS A 82 10.25 18.83 -25.40
C HIS A 82 11.59 18.22 -25.02
N ARG A 83 11.87 17.00 -25.48
CA ARG A 83 13.22 16.43 -25.39
C ARG A 83 14.16 17.27 -26.23
N THR A 84 15.06 18.02 -25.59
CA THR A 84 16.16 18.69 -26.31
C THR A 84 17.06 17.59 -26.89
N PRO A 85 17.20 17.49 -28.23
CA PRO A 85 18.08 16.49 -28.82
C PRO A 85 19.53 16.74 -28.36
N GLY A 86 20.17 15.74 -27.75
CA GLY A 86 21.53 15.86 -27.22
C GLY A 86 21.64 16.27 -25.74
N SER A 87 20.55 16.25 -24.98
CA SER A 87 20.57 16.45 -23.53
C SER A 87 21.26 15.28 -22.82
N ASP A 88 22.08 15.60 -21.83
CA ASP A 88 22.79 14.65 -20.99
C ASP A 88 21.79 13.69 -20.31
N THR A 89 22.12 12.40 -20.21
CA THR A 89 21.18 11.37 -19.73
C THR A 89 20.67 11.68 -18.32
N SER A 90 21.49 12.32 -17.50
CA SER A 90 21.14 12.75 -16.14
C SER A 90 20.08 13.87 -16.10
N LEU A 91 20.10 14.82 -17.05
CA LEU A 91 19.11 15.89 -17.13
C LEU A 91 17.73 15.36 -17.55
N VAL A 92 17.72 14.42 -18.49
CA VAL A 92 16.48 13.76 -18.97
C VAL A 92 15.78 13.00 -17.84
N VAL A 93 16.53 12.36 -16.93
CA VAL A 93 15.97 11.62 -15.79
C VAL A 93 15.38 12.57 -14.75
N LEU A 94 16.04 13.69 -14.45
CA LEU A 94 15.53 14.71 -13.52
C LEU A 94 14.25 15.36 -14.03
N ASP A 95 14.21 15.75 -15.30
CA ASP A 95 13.02 16.34 -15.92
C ASP A 95 11.85 15.34 -15.96
N ALA A 96 12.13 14.07 -16.26
CA ALA A 96 11.12 13.01 -16.23
C ALA A 96 10.56 12.80 -14.82
N PHE A 97 11.41 12.84 -13.79
CA PHE A 97 10.97 12.73 -12.40
C PHE A 97 10.12 13.94 -11.98
N ASP A 98 10.52 15.14 -12.38
CA ASP A 98 9.78 16.37 -12.12
C ASP A 98 8.44 16.43 -12.86
N ALA A 99 8.33 15.82 -14.04
CA ALA A 99 7.07 15.64 -14.74
C ALA A 99 6.17 14.59 -14.06
N ALA A 100 6.77 13.48 -13.61
CA ALA A 100 6.07 12.37 -12.99
C ALA A 100 5.49 12.75 -11.63
N LYS A 101 6.16 13.62 -10.86
CA LYS A 101 5.81 13.86 -9.46
C LYS A 101 4.40 14.41 -9.26
N GLU A 102 3.88 15.20 -10.20
CA GLU A 102 2.61 15.91 -10.05
C GLU A 102 1.39 14.98 -9.94
N PRO A 103 1.17 14.04 -10.88
CA PRO A 103 0.11 13.03 -10.75
C PRO A 103 0.18 12.22 -9.45
N PHE A 104 1.39 11.80 -9.05
CA PHE A 104 1.58 11.06 -7.80
C PHE A 104 1.30 11.93 -6.57
N ARG A 105 1.74 13.20 -6.57
CA ARG A 105 1.43 14.16 -5.51
C ARG A 105 -0.07 14.36 -5.36
N ALA A 106 -0.78 14.52 -6.47
CA ALA A 106 -2.24 14.65 -6.48
C ALA A 106 -2.92 13.40 -5.92
N PHE A 107 -2.46 12.21 -6.30
CA PHE A 107 -2.93 10.94 -5.75
C PHE A 107 -2.73 10.85 -4.24
N LEU A 108 -1.52 11.13 -3.74
CA LEU A 108 -1.21 11.11 -2.31
C LEU A 108 -2.07 12.12 -1.55
N LYS A 109 -2.20 13.35 -2.07
CA LYS A 109 -3.00 14.41 -1.46
C LYS A 109 -4.47 14.04 -1.34
N LYS A 110 -5.02 13.36 -2.35
CA LYS A 110 -6.42 12.93 -2.39
C LYS A 110 -6.74 11.87 -1.34
N HIS A 111 -5.80 10.94 -1.09
CA HIS A 111 -6.04 9.77 -0.24
C HIS A 111 -5.38 9.88 1.15
N ALA A 112 -4.50 10.85 1.38
CA ALA A 112 -3.97 11.13 2.71
C ALA A 112 -5.00 11.91 3.55
N HIS A 113 -5.28 11.41 4.75
CA HIS A 113 -6.17 12.10 5.67
C HIS A 113 -5.57 13.43 6.14
N GLU A 114 -6.46 14.43 6.26
CA GLU A 114 -6.13 15.78 6.71
C GLU A 114 -5.48 15.82 8.10
N ARG A 115 -5.87 14.91 8.99
CA ARG A 115 -5.32 14.83 10.35
C ARG A 115 -3.84 14.42 10.32
N GLU A 116 -3.48 13.49 9.45
CA GLU A 116 -2.16 12.88 9.29
C GLU A 116 -1.22 13.87 8.61
N LYS A 117 -1.68 14.58 7.58
CA LYS A 117 -0.94 15.71 6.96
C LYS A 117 -0.59 16.77 8.01
N ARG A 118 -1.59 17.24 8.76
CA ARG A 118 -1.38 18.21 9.85
C ARG A 118 -0.46 17.69 10.95
N PHE A 119 -0.52 16.40 11.26
CA PHE A 119 0.37 15.78 12.25
C PHE A 119 1.83 15.91 11.82
N PHE A 120 2.16 15.60 10.57
CA PHE A 120 3.54 15.69 10.08
C PHE A 120 4.03 17.13 9.96
N VAL A 121 3.18 18.08 9.54
CA VAL A 121 3.55 19.51 9.57
C VAL A 121 3.87 19.98 10.99
N ARG A 122 3.00 19.68 11.97
CA ARG A 122 3.26 20.02 13.38
C ARG A 122 4.49 19.31 13.95
N SER A 123 4.77 18.10 13.50
CA SER A 123 5.96 17.36 13.94
C SER A 123 7.22 18.02 13.39
N ALA A 124 7.19 18.49 12.15
CA ALA A 124 8.31 19.18 11.55
C ALA A 124 8.61 20.53 12.24
N THR A 125 7.60 21.27 12.72
CA THR A 125 7.84 22.50 13.49
C THR A 125 8.51 22.27 14.85
N VAL A 126 8.44 21.05 15.39
CA VAL A 126 9.08 20.67 16.65
C VAL A 126 10.49 20.12 16.40
N VAL A 127 10.66 19.30 15.36
CA VAL A 127 11.89 18.51 15.15
C VAL A 127 12.89 19.19 14.21
N TRP A 128 12.43 20.00 13.25
CA TRP A 128 13.30 20.57 12.22
C TRP A 128 13.80 21.97 12.61
N PRO A 129 14.93 22.42 12.02
CA PRO A 129 15.36 23.81 12.09
C PRO A 129 14.24 24.79 11.71
N LYS A 130 14.13 25.90 12.46
CA LYS A 130 13.00 26.86 12.37
C LYS A 130 12.80 27.43 10.97
N ASP A 131 13.88 27.67 10.25
CA ASP A 131 13.93 28.19 8.88
C ASP A 131 13.39 27.20 7.84
N MET A 132 13.60 25.90 8.05
CA MET A 132 13.04 24.85 7.20
C MET A 132 11.59 24.55 7.56
N ALA A 133 11.27 24.47 8.85
CA ALA A 133 9.92 24.22 9.34
C ALA A 133 8.90 25.27 8.87
N ALA A 134 9.30 26.54 8.79
CA ALA A 134 8.43 27.63 8.34
C ALA A 134 8.02 27.54 6.87
N LYS A 135 8.75 26.78 6.04
CA LYS A 135 8.49 26.64 4.61
C LYS A 135 7.69 25.39 4.24
N ILE A 136 7.53 24.46 5.19
CA ILE A 136 6.84 23.20 4.96
C ILE A 136 5.35 23.42 4.82
N ARG A 137 4.76 22.74 3.84
CA ARG A 137 3.33 22.74 3.56
C ARG A 137 2.80 21.32 3.60
N GLU A 138 1.50 21.20 3.84
CA GLU A 138 0.80 19.91 3.83
C GLU A 138 0.87 19.19 2.47
N ASP A 139 1.08 19.94 1.39
CA ASP A 139 1.16 19.45 0.01
C ASP A 139 2.58 19.02 -0.41
N ASP A 140 3.57 19.18 0.46
CA ASP A 140 4.94 18.77 0.15
C ASP A 140 5.06 17.25 0.20
N LEU A 141 5.75 16.64 -0.77
CA LEU A 141 5.89 15.18 -0.85
C LEU A 141 6.49 14.56 0.41
N ILE A 142 7.40 15.28 1.09
CA ILE A 142 8.01 14.85 2.35
C ILE A 142 7.01 14.76 3.52
N VAL A 143 5.88 15.46 3.42
CA VAL A 143 4.74 15.38 4.35
C VAL A 143 3.70 14.39 3.83
N LEU A 144 3.33 14.49 2.54
CA LEU A 144 2.30 13.68 1.93
C LEU A 144 2.62 12.18 1.94
N ALA A 145 3.85 11.78 1.59
CA ALA A 145 4.23 10.38 1.53
C ALA A 145 4.04 9.66 2.88
N PRO A 146 4.63 10.13 4.01
CA PRO A 146 4.42 9.47 5.30
C PRO A 146 3.00 9.64 5.84
N ALA A 147 2.31 10.76 5.56
CA ALA A 147 0.90 10.95 5.95
C ALA A 147 -0.03 9.96 5.23
N PHE A 148 0.19 9.75 3.93
CA PHE A 148 -0.52 8.76 3.13
C PHE A 148 -0.26 7.36 3.66
N THR A 149 1.00 6.94 3.83
CA THR A 149 1.31 5.59 4.34
C THR A 149 0.65 5.33 5.69
N LEU A 150 0.64 6.31 6.60
CA LEU A 150 -0.05 6.17 7.89
C LEU A 150 -1.57 6.05 7.73
N THR A 151 -2.16 6.82 6.82
CA THR A 151 -3.58 6.74 6.47
C THR A 151 -3.94 5.35 5.94
N GLU A 152 -3.16 4.86 4.98
CA GLU A 152 -3.32 3.55 4.35
C GLU A 152 -3.24 2.40 5.37
N MET A 153 -2.27 2.48 6.29
CA MET A 153 -2.15 1.53 7.40
C MET A 153 -3.38 1.57 8.31
N ALA A 154 -3.78 2.76 8.77
CA ALA A 154 -4.92 2.91 9.66
C ALA A 154 -6.20 2.34 9.04
N ASP A 155 -6.44 2.61 7.76
CA ASP A 155 -7.60 2.09 7.05
C ASP A 155 -7.51 0.58 6.79
N ALA A 156 -6.32 0.05 6.49
CA ALA A 156 -6.10 -1.39 6.38
C ALA A 156 -6.46 -2.13 7.69
N PHE A 157 -6.05 -1.58 8.83
CA PHE A 157 -6.41 -2.14 10.14
C PHE A 157 -7.91 -2.04 10.44
N LYS A 158 -8.59 -0.96 10.07
CA LYS A 158 -10.05 -0.86 10.20
C LYS A 158 -10.77 -1.92 9.36
N ILE A 159 -10.36 -2.08 8.10
CA ILE A 159 -10.93 -3.11 7.22
C ILE A 159 -10.66 -4.50 7.79
N GLY A 160 -9.41 -4.77 8.21
CA GLY A 160 -9.06 -6.03 8.84
C GLY A 160 -9.88 -6.32 10.10
N PHE A 161 -10.10 -5.32 10.95
CA PHE A 161 -10.95 -5.46 12.13
C PHE A 161 -12.39 -5.86 11.78
N LEU A 162 -12.99 -5.25 10.74
CA LEU A 162 -14.31 -5.64 10.26
C LEU A 162 -14.34 -7.08 9.74
N LEU A 163 -13.30 -7.52 9.02
CA LEU A 163 -13.17 -8.91 8.59
C LEU A 163 -13.06 -9.86 9.79
N TYR A 164 -12.29 -9.49 10.82
CA TYR A 164 -12.17 -10.28 12.05
C TYR A 164 -13.51 -10.45 12.76
N ILE A 165 -14.33 -9.40 12.85
CA ILE A 165 -15.66 -9.49 13.46
C ILE A 165 -16.52 -10.55 12.76
N ALA A 166 -16.52 -10.58 11.43
CA ALA A 166 -17.32 -11.53 10.67
C ALA A 166 -16.99 -12.99 11.01
N PHE A 167 -15.71 -13.30 11.27
CA PHE A 167 -15.26 -14.66 11.56
C PHE A 167 -15.24 -15.00 13.05
N ILE A 168 -15.10 -14.02 13.94
CA ILE A 168 -15.17 -14.21 15.40
C ILE A 168 -16.53 -14.80 15.82
N VAL A 169 -17.62 -14.39 15.16
CA VAL A 169 -18.95 -14.94 15.44
C VAL A 169 -18.98 -16.45 15.21
N VAL A 170 -18.33 -16.93 14.15
CA VAL A 170 -18.23 -18.37 13.86
C VAL A 170 -17.44 -19.09 14.96
N ASP A 171 -16.31 -18.52 15.41
CA ASP A 171 -15.52 -19.11 16.49
C ASP A 171 -16.32 -19.23 17.79
N LEU A 172 -17.04 -18.17 18.17
CA LEU A 172 -17.83 -18.12 19.41
C LEU A 172 -18.99 -19.13 19.37
N VAL A 173 -19.69 -19.23 18.23
CA VAL A 173 -20.78 -20.19 18.07
C VAL A 173 -20.26 -21.63 18.16
N ILE A 174 -19.19 -21.96 17.42
CA ILE A 174 -18.62 -23.32 17.40
C ILE A 174 -18.08 -23.69 18.79
N ALA A 175 -17.38 -22.78 19.46
CA ALA A 175 -16.88 -23.01 20.81
C ALA A 175 -18.03 -23.32 21.79
N ASN A 176 -19.10 -22.54 21.78
CA ASN A 176 -20.25 -22.75 22.65
C ASN A 176 -20.97 -24.08 22.37
N VAL A 177 -21.11 -24.47 21.10
CA VAL A 177 -21.71 -25.76 20.72
C VAL A 177 -20.86 -26.93 21.21
N LEU A 178 -19.53 -26.89 21.01
CA LEU A 178 -18.64 -27.96 21.47
C LEU A 178 -18.64 -28.10 22.99
N MET A 179 -18.63 -26.97 23.71
CA MET A 179 -18.72 -26.96 25.17
C MET A 179 -20.06 -27.55 25.65
N ALA A 180 -21.18 -27.20 25.00
CA ALA A 180 -22.50 -27.76 25.32
C ALA A 180 -22.58 -29.28 25.09
N MET A 181 -21.83 -29.81 24.11
CA MET A 181 -21.72 -31.25 23.84
C MET A 181 -20.75 -31.96 24.79
N GLY A 182 -20.05 -31.25 25.67
CA GLY A 182 -19.03 -31.80 26.55
C GLY A 182 -17.71 -32.16 25.85
N LEU A 183 -17.49 -31.68 24.63
CA LEU A 183 -16.29 -31.98 23.82
C LEU A 183 -15.12 -31.05 24.17
N ASN A 184 -14.69 -31.07 25.43
CA ASN A 184 -13.66 -30.16 25.95
C ASN A 184 -12.25 -30.42 25.37
N GLN A 185 -12.01 -31.59 24.79
CA GLN A 185 -10.70 -31.97 24.22
C GLN A 185 -10.52 -31.51 22.76
N VAL A 186 -11.60 -31.12 22.08
CA VAL A 186 -11.54 -30.66 20.69
C VAL A 186 -11.29 -29.16 20.68
N GLN A 187 -10.20 -28.72 20.02
CA GLN A 187 -9.92 -27.30 19.84
C GLN A 187 -10.99 -26.68 18.92
N PRO A 188 -11.78 -25.68 19.39
CA PRO A 188 -12.86 -25.10 18.58
C PRO A 188 -12.40 -24.54 17.25
N THR A 189 -11.18 -24.01 17.18
CA THR A 189 -10.60 -23.43 15.97
C THR A 189 -10.49 -24.44 14.82
N ASN A 190 -10.12 -25.69 15.11
CA ASN A 190 -10.01 -26.73 14.08
C ASN A 190 -11.36 -27.06 13.45
N VAL A 191 -12.43 -26.94 14.23
CA VAL A 191 -13.80 -27.14 13.76
C VAL A 191 -14.29 -25.88 13.04
N ALA A 192 -13.95 -24.68 13.50
CA ALA A 192 -14.41 -23.42 12.92
C ALA A 192 -13.82 -23.10 11.54
N ILE A 193 -12.56 -23.48 11.27
CA ILE A 193 -11.87 -23.17 10.00
C ILE A 193 -12.68 -23.60 8.76
N PRO A 194 -13.15 -24.87 8.63
CA PRO A 194 -14.00 -25.27 7.51
C PRO A 194 -15.26 -24.40 7.31
N PHE A 195 -15.93 -24.00 8.40
CA PHE A 195 -17.12 -23.15 8.32
C PHE A 195 -16.79 -21.72 7.90
N LYS A 196 -15.68 -21.16 8.41
CA LYS A 196 -15.20 -19.84 7.97
C LYS A 196 -14.86 -19.83 6.48
N LEU A 197 -14.19 -20.87 6.01
CA LEU A 197 -13.87 -21.04 4.59
C LEU A 197 -15.13 -21.16 3.74
N LEU A 198 -16.10 -21.98 4.17
CA LEU A 198 -17.39 -22.11 3.50
C LEU A 198 -18.11 -20.76 3.41
N LEU A 199 -18.22 -20.05 4.54
CA LEU A 199 -18.83 -18.72 4.59
C LEU A 199 -18.15 -17.75 3.62
N PHE A 200 -16.83 -17.71 3.63
CA PHE A 200 -16.04 -16.84 2.77
C PHE A 200 -16.24 -17.16 1.28
N VAL A 201 -16.28 -18.44 0.90
CA VAL A 201 -16.51 -18.87 -0.49
C VAL A 201 -17.94 -18.58 -0.93
N VAL A 202 -18.94 -18.88 -0.10
CA VAL A 202 -20.36 -18.62 -0.38
C VAL A 202 -20.63 -17.13 -0.60
N MET A 203 -19.94 -16.27 0.14
CA MET A 203 -20.04 -14.81 -0.01
C MET A 203 -19.20 -14.27 -1.19
N SER A 204 -18.57 -15.12 -1.98
CA SER A 204 -17.59 -14.71 -3.00
C SER A 204 -16.54 -13.76 -2.42
N GLY A 205 -16.02 -14.07 -1.23
CA GLY A 205 -15.27 -13.13 -0.41
C GLY A 205 -14.03 -12.54 -1.07
N TRP A 206 -13.36 -13.29 -1.96
CA TRP A 206 -12.24 -12.76 -2.75
C TRP A 206 -12.65 -11.61 -3.67
N SER A 207 -13.67 -11.80 -4.52
CA SER A 207 -14.10 -10.76 -5.46
C SER A 207 -14.68 -9.56 -4.72
N THR A 208 -15.49 -9.80 -3.69
CA THR A 208 -16.07 -8.76 -2.84
C THR A 208 -15.00 -7.91 -2.14
N LEU A 209 -13.97 -8.55 -1.57
CA LEU A 209 -12.89 -7.84 -0.89
C LEU A 209 -12.04 -7.02 -1.87
N ILE A 210 -11.62 -7.62 -2.99
CA ILE A 210 -10.82 -6.89 -3.99
C ILE A 210 -11.61 -5.73 -4.58
N HIS A 211 -12.88 -5.93 -4.91
CA HIS A 211 -13.74 -4.85 -5.38
C HIS A 211 -13.88 -3.73 -4.34
N GLY A 212 -14.14 -4.08 -3.08
CA GLY A 212 -14.21 -3.12 -1.97
C GLY A 212 -12.91 -2.32 -1.82
N LEU A 213 -11.75 -2.98 -1.86
CA LEU A 213 -10.44 -2.34 -1.80
C LEU A 213 -10.23 -1.35 -2.95
N VAL A 214 -10.53 -1.75 -4.19
CA VAL A 214 -10.43 -0.85 -5.36
C VAL A 214 -11.33 0.37 -5.19
N MET A 215 -12.55 0.17 -4.69
CA MET A 215 -13.52 1.26 -4.47
C MET A 215 -13.06 2.26 -3.40
N THR A 216 -12.12 1.90 -2.51
CA THR A 216 -11.54 2.86 -1.54
C THR A 216 -10.65 3.93 -2.17
N TYR A 217 -10.25 3.76 -3.43
CA TYR A 217 -9.40 4.73 -4.17
C TYR A 217 -10.17 5.54 -5.22
N ARG A 218 -11.50 5.53 -5.13
CA ARG A 218 -12.37 6.31 -6.00
C ARG A 218 -12.18 7.81 -5.82
#